data_AF-A0A9D8YY77-F1
#
_entry.id   AF-A0A9D8YY77-F1
#
_cell.length_a   1.000
_cell.length_b   1.000
_cell.length_c   1.000
_cell.angle_alpha   90.00
_cell.angle_beta   90.00
_cell.angle_gamma   90.00
#
_symmetry.space_group_name_H-M   'P 1'
#
loop_
_entity.id
_entity.type
_entity.pdbx_description
1 polymer ?
#
loop_
_entity_poly.entity_id
_entity_poly.type
_entity_poly.pdbx_seq_one_letter_code
_entity_poly.pdbx_strand_id
1 'polypeptide(L)'
;MKAQTELFWSRFRSAYPAANREPFDVFRVGDTDESADGGADLIVSGTKTATSSLPEELVDIGIPFPGALSIVIDGKDRPRAIIETTEVRRRPFGEVDAQFAHDYGEWDRTLGTWKARNGAHYRAVCQKLGVEWHERRELVCERFKVVFSDAAHPAPSRSMNHG
;
A
#
# COMPACT_ATOMS: atom_id res chain seq x y z
N MET A 1 -6.33 -16.22 0.70
CA MET A 1 -6.05 -15.19 1.73
C MET A 1 -5.84 -15.89 3.07
N LYS A 2 -5.06 -15.35 4.02
CA LYS A 2 -4.89 -16.01 5.35
C LYS A 2 -6.14 -15.77 6.22
N ALA A 3 -6.43 -16.69 7.14
CA ALA A 3 -7.62 -16.62 8.00
C ALA A 3 -7.76 -15.28 8.78
N GLN A 4 -6.64 -14.73 9.27
CA GLN A 4 -6.65 -13.42 9.96
C GLN A 4 -7.07 -12.26 9.04
N THR A 5 -6.66 -12.32 7.78
CA THR A 5 -6.99 -11.33 6.75
C THR A 5 -8.45 -11.45 6.32
N GLU A 6 -8.97 -12.67 6.17
CA GLU A 6 -10.39 -12.94 5.93
C GLU A 6 -11.28 -12.42 7.07
N LEU A 7 -10.87 -12.64 8.32
CA LEU A 7 -11.57 -12.12 9.49
C LEU A 7 -11.57 -10.58 9.50
N PHE A 8 -10.43 -9.96 9.19
CA PHE A 8 -10.33 -8.51 9.12
C PHE A 8 -11.24 -7.92 8.03
N TRP A 9 -11.25 -8.54 6.85
CA TRP A 9 -12.16 -8.17 5.76
C TRP A 9 -13.64 -8.32 6.15
N SER A 10 -14.00 -9.43 6.80
CA SER A 10 -15.36 -9.68 7.28
C SER A 10 -15.84 -8.61 8.28
N ARG A 11 -14.94 -8.14 9.16
CA ARG A 11 -15.24 -7.05 10.09
C ARG A 11 -15.50 -5.74 9.37
N PHE A 12 -14.70 -5.43 8.34
CA PHE A 12 -14.94 -4.27 7.48
C PHE A 12 -16.29 -4.34 6.78
N ARG A 13 -16.63 -5.48 6.13
CA ARG A 13 -17.93 -5.64 5.47
C ARG A 13 -19.11 -5.52 6.44
N SER A 14 -18.95 -6.00 7.67
CA SER A 14 -19.96 -5.83 8.71
C SER A 14 -20.15 -4.36 9.12
N ALA A 15 -19.07 -3.58 9.19
CA ALA A 15 -19.12 -2.16 9.50
C ALA A 15 -19.63 -1.30 8.32
N TYR A 16 -19.39 -1.75 7.09
CA TYR A 16 -19.77 -1.05 5.86
C TYR A 16 -20.50 -1.99 4.88
N PRO A 17 -21.75 -2.38 5.15
CA PRO A 17 -22.47 -3.38 4.33
C PRO A 17 -22.68 -2.97 2.87
N ALA A 18 -22.65 -1.67 2.58
CA ALA A 18 -22.74 -1.15 1.22
C ALA A 18 -21.45 -1.38 0.40
N ALA A 19 -20.32 -1.62 1.05
CA ALA A 19 -19.06 -2.01 0.41
C ALA A 19 -19.06 -3.52 0.10
N ASN A 20 -20.05 -3.97 -0.69
CA ASN A 20 -20.16 -5.36 -1.14
C ASN A 20 -19.19 -5.64 -2.29
N ARG A 21 -17.88 -5.58 -2.00
CA ARG A 21 -16.80 -5.84 -2.95
C ARG A 21 -15.83 -6.85 -2.34
N GLU A 22 -15.06 -7.52 -3.17
CA GLU A 22 -13.88 -8.28 -2.76
C GLU A 22 -12.66 -7.35 -2.73
N PRO A 23 -11.61 -7.66 -1.94
CA PRO A 23 -10.40 -6.84 -1.95
C PRO A 23 -9.74 -6.94 -3.34
N PHE A 24 -9.29 -5.81 -3.85
CA PHE A 24 -8.51 -5.69 -5.08
C PHE A 24 -7.14 -6.35 -4.91
N ASP A 25 -6.48 -6.09 -3.78
CA ASP A 25 -5.17 -6.64 -3.47
C ASP A 25 -4.96 -6.81 -1.95
N VAL A 26 -3.96 -7.62 -1.58
CA VAL A 26 -3.42 -7.76 -0.23
C VAL A 26 -1.91 -7.56 -0.30
N PHE A 27 -1.42 -6.41 0.15
CA PHE A 27 -0.03 -6.00 -0.06
C PHE A 27 0.63 -5.46 1.20
N ARG A 28 1.96 -5.41 1.17
CA ARG A 28 2.83 -4.77 2.18
C ARG A 28 3.71 -3.72 1.52
N VAL A 29 4.16 -2.75 2.31
CA VAL A 29 5.07 -1.68 1.86
C VAL A 29 6.46 -1.93 2.42
N GLY A 30 7.40 -2.33 1.57
CA GLY A 30 8.79 -2.61 1.97
C GLY A 30 9.19 -4.07 1.82
N ASP A 31 10.49 -4.29 1.63
CA ASP A 31 11.07 -5.58 1.25
C ASP A 31 11.49 -6.45 2.45
N THR A 32 11.48 -5.90 3.67
CA THR A 32 11.81 -6.61 4.91
C THR A 32 10.63 -6.54 5.88
N ASP A 33 10.66 -7.36 6.93
CA ASP A 33 9.62 -7.34 7.97
C ASP A 33 9.58 -6.01 8.71
N GLU A 34 10.74 -5.45 9.03
CA GLU A 34 10.83 -4.16 9.71
C GLU A 34 10.33 -3.00 8.83
N SER A 35 10.67 -3.01 7.54
CA SER A 35 10.20 -1.97 6.61
C SER A 35 8.69 -2.09 6.35
N ALA A 36 8.15 -3.31 6.28
CA ALA A 36 6.71 -3.55 6.19
C ALA A 36 5.93 -3.15 7.43
N ASP A 37 6.46 -3.40 8.62
CA ASP A 37 5.89 -2.89 9.87
C ASP A 37 5.82 -1.36 9.84
N GLY A 38 6.94 -0.70 9.50
CA GLY A 38 7.01 0.77 9.42
C GLY A 38 6.10 1.37 8.33
N GLY A 39 6.05 0.75 7.15
CA GLY A 39 5.19 1.18 6.05
C GLY A 39 3.70 1.08 6.39
N ALA A 40 3.30 0.00 7.07
CA ALA A 40 1.94 -0.15 7.54
C ALA A 40 1.57 0.89 8.62
N ASP A 41 2.48 1.19 9.55
CA ASP A 41 2.27 2.22 10.57
C ASP A 41 2.14 3.63 9.96
N LEU A 42 2.91 3.94 8.92
CA LEU A 42 2.78 5.19 8.17
C LEU A 42 1.43 5.32 7.47
N ILE A 43 0.89 4.22 6.94
CA ILE A 43 -0.45 4.21 6.33
C ILE A 43 -1.52 4.38 7.41
N VAL A 44 -1.47 3.58 8.48
CA VAL A 44 -2.45 3.62 9.59
C VAL A 44 -2.51 5.01 10.24
N SER A 45 -1.37 5.69 10.37
CA SER A 45 -1.32 7.07 10.90
C SER A 45 -1.76 8.15 9.92
N GLY A 46 -1.99 7.81 8.64
CA GLY A 46 -2.33 8.75 7.58
C GLY A 46 -1.14 9.59 7.08
N THR A 47 0.08 9.23 7.45
CA THR A 47 1.30 9.91 6.96
C THR A 47 1.61 9.52 5.52
N LYS A 48 1.45 8.23 5.18
CA LYS A 48 1.56 7.69 3.84
C LYS A 48 0.18 7.55 3.21
N THR A 49 -0.07 8.33 2.16
CA THR A 49 -1.33 8.37 1.41
C THR A 49 -1.12 8.18 -0.09
N ALA A 50 0.10 7.83 -0.50
CA ALA A 50 0.44 7.54 -1.89
C ALA A 50 1.43 6.38 -2.01
N THR A 51 1.35 5.66 -3.13
CA THR A 51 2.30 4.61 -3.52
C THR A 51 2.54 4.66 -5.03
N SER A 52 3.56 3.95 -5.50
CA SER A 52 3.85 3.86 -6.93
C SER A 52 4.48 2.53 -7.30
N SER A 53 4.16 2.06 -8.50
CA SER A 53 4.67 0.81 -9.07
C SER A 53 5.03 1.01 -10.54
N LEU A 54 5.94 0.18 -11.04
CA LEU A 54 6.08 -0.03 -12.48
C LEU A 54 4.85 -0.80 -13.00
N PRO A 55 4.33 -0.50 -14.20
CA PRO A 55 3.25 -1.27 -14.82
C PRO A 55 3.54 -2.77 -14.89
N GLU A 56 4.81 -3.14 -15.06
CA GLU A 56 5.29 -4.52 -15.12
C GLU A 56 5.10 -5.28 -13.80
N GLU A 57 5.09 -4.58 -12.65
CA GLU A 57 4.83 -5.20 -11.34
C GLU A 57 3.34 -5.50 -11.12
N LEU A 58 2.46 -4.92 -11.95
CA LEU A 58 1.01 -4.99 -11.82
C LEU A 58 0.36 -5.94 -12.83
N VAL A 59 1.14 -6.73 -13.60
CA VAL A 59 0.59 -7.58 -14.67
C VAL A 59 -0.39 -8.64 -14.12
N ASP A 60 -0.07 -9.24 -12.98
CA ASP A 60 -0.88 -10.32 -12.41
C ASP A 60 -2.07 -9.81 -11.57
N ILE A 61 -1.92 -8.64 -10.95
CA ILE A 61 -2.93 -8.04 -10.04
C ILE A 61 -3.86 -7.08 -10.79
N GLY A 62 -3.34 -6.41 -11.81
CA GLY A 62 -3.99 -5.31 -12.51
C GLY A 62 -3.65 -3.94 -11.91
N ILE A 63 -4.08 -2.88 -12.60
CA ILE A 63 -3.90 -1.49 -12.16
C ILE A 63 -5.08 -1.11 -11.25
N PRO A 64 -4.83 -0.54 -10.05
CA PRO A 64 -5.90 -0.09 -9.18
C PRO A 64 -6.74 1.00 -9.84
N PHE A 65 -7.94 1.24 -9.33
CA PHE A 65 -8.87 2.24 -9.85
C PHE A 65 -9.55 2.98 -8.70
N PRO A 66 -10.01 4.23 -8.88
CA PRO A 66 -10.75 4.93 -7.84
C PRO A 66 -11.92 4.11 -7.28
N GLY A 67 -11.94 3.89 -5.97
CA GLY A 67 -12.88 3.02 -5.26
C GLY A 67 -12.47 1.54 -5.16
N ALA A 68 -11.29 1.17 -5.66
CA ALA A 68 -10.66 -0.13 -5.36
C ALA A 68 -10.28 -0.17 -3.87
N LEU A 69 -10.49 -1.34 -3.24
CA LEU A 69 -10.20 -1.55 -1.83
C LEU A 69 -9.09 -2.57 -1.67
N SER A 70 -8.01 -2.22 -1.00
CA SER A 70 -6.87 -3.12 -0.78
C SER A 70 -6.55 -3.27 0.69
N ILE A 71 -6.08 -4.45 1.09
CA ILE A 71 -5.71 -4.75 2.47
C ILE A 71 -4.20 -4.55 2.62
N VAL A 72 -3.81 -3.73 3.59
CA VAL A 72 -2.41 -3.52 3.96
C VAL A 72 -2.04 -4.49 5.09
N ILE A 73 -0.96 -5.24 4.91
CA ILE A 73 -0.40 -6.15 5.93
C ILE A 73 0.98 -5.66 6.40
N ASP A 74 1.34 -6.04 7.63
CA ASP A 74 2.65 -5.77 8.22
C ASP A 74 3.69 -6.83 7.88
N GLY A 75 4.87 -6.74 8.50
CA GLY A 75 5.98 -7.67 8.31
C GLY A 75 5.65 -9.13 8.63
N LYS A 76 4.65 -9.36 9.48
CA LYS A 76 4.20 -10.68 9.92
C LYS A 76 2.90 -11.11 9.23
N ASP A 77 2.60 -10.48 8.09
CA ASP A 77 1.39 -10.66 7.30
C ASP A 77 0.08 -10.38 8.06
N ARG A 78 0.13 -9.62 9.16
CA ARG A 78 -1.05 -9.24 9.93
C ARG A 78 -1.72 -8.04 9.26
N PRO A 79 -3.04 -8.08 9.01
CA PRO A 79 -3.75 -6.96 8.41
C PRO A 79 -3.77 -5.76 9.36
N ARG A 80 -3.39 -4.59 8.85
CA ARG A 80 -3.30 -3.33 9.60
C ARG A 80 -4.34 -2.32 9.15
N ALA A 81 -4.59 -2.23 7.84
CA ALA A 81 -5.54 -1.28 7.26
C ALA A 81 -6.25 -1.84 6.03
N ILE A 82 -7.40 -1.25 5.72
CA ILE A 82 -8.01 -1.27 4.39
C ILE A 82 -7.93 0.15 3.86
N ILE A 83 -7.38 0.27 2.67
CA ILE A 83 -7.29 1.53 1.94
C ILE A 83 -8.27 1.53 0.78
N GLU A 84 -8.79 2.71 0.45
CA GLU A 84 -9.54 2.96 -0.78
C GLU A 84 -8.69 3.83 -1.70
N THR A 85 -8.41 3.33 -2.90
CA THR A 85 -7.78 4.12 -3.95
C THR A 85 -8.68 5.30 -4.30
N THR A 86 -8.13 6.50 -4.29
CA THR A 86 -8.85 7.75 -4.59
C THR A 86 -8.46 8.33 -5.94
N GLU A 87 -7.22 8.09 -6.38
CA GLU A 87 -6.70 8.58 -7.65
C GLU A 87 -5.62 7.63 -8.17
N VAL A 88 -5.61 7.42 -9.49
CA VAL A 88 -4.50 6.76 -10.18
C VAL A 88 -4.08 7.62 -11.37
N ARG A 89 -2.78 7.91 -11.47
CA ARG A 89 -2.18 8.64 -12.59
C ARG A 89 -0.97 7.89 -13.09
N ARG A 90 -0.79 7.89 -14.42
CA ARG A 90 0.49 7.51 -15.03
C ARG A 90 1.36 8.76 -15.14
N ARG A 91 2.61 8.67 -14.69
CA ARG A 91 3.58 9.75 -14.84
C ARG A 91 5.01 9.22 -14.96
N PRO A 92 5.87 9.84 -15.77
CA PRO A 92 7.29 9.49 -15.79
C PRO A 92 7.93 9.62 -14.41
N PHE A 93 8.82 8.71 -14.05
CA PHE A 93 9.60 8.77 -12.80
C PHE A 93 10.28 10.13 -12.62
N GLY A 94 10.88 10.68 -13.67
CA GLY A 94 11.57 11.97 -13.65
C GLY A 94 10.67 13.15 -13.31
N GLU A 95 9.37 13.04 -13.60
CA GLU A 95 8.34 14.08 -13.45
C GLU A 95 7.57 13.96 -12.13
N VAL A 96 7.91 13.02 -11.26
CA VAL A 96 7.36 12.98 -9.90
C VAL A 96 7.76 14.25 -9.16
N ASP A 97 6.77 14.92 -8.56
CA ASP A 97 6.93 16.19 -7.87
C ASP A 97 7.10 16.01 -6.35
N ALA A 98 7.49 17.10 -5.68
CA ALA A 98 7.71 17.11 -4.24
C ALA A 98 6.44 16.84 -3.42
N GLN A 99 5.25 17.20 -3.93
CA GLN A 99 4.00 16.93 -3.23
C GLN A 99 3.71 15.44 -3.21
N PHE A 100 3.89 14.74 -4.34
CA PHE A 100 3.76 13.29 -4.38
C PHE A 100 4.77 12.61 -3.46
N ALA A 101 6.04 13.03 -3.45
CA ALA A 101 7.04 12.48 -2.54
C ALA A 101 6.67 12.70 -1.06
N HIS A 102 6.09 13.87 -0.74
CA HIS A 102 5.61 14.17 0.60
C HIS A 102 4.43 13.28 1.02
N ASP A 103 3.50 13.04 0.11
CA ASP A 103 2.30 12.21 0.34
C ASP A 103 2.62 10.71 0.28
N TYR A 104 3.71 10.32 -0.41
CA TYR A 104 4.28 8.98 -0.37
C TYR A 104 4.72 8.61 1.05
N GLY A 105 5.02 9.62 1.88
CA GLY A 105 5.04 9.51 3.34
C GLY A 105 6.21 8.74 3.95
N GLU A 106 7.10 8.18 3.14
CA GLU A 106 8.27 7.43 3.59
C GLU A 106 9.52 8.30 3.75
N TRP A 107 10.46 7.80 4.57
CA TRP A 107 11.74 8.45 4.86
C TRP A 107 11.56 9.88 5.41
N ASP A 108 12.28 10.86 4.86
CA ASP A 108 12.20 12.27 5.23
C ASP A 108 11.13 13.06 4.45
N ARG A 109 10.34 12.37 3.62
CA ARG A 109 9.26 12.95 2.81
C ARG A 109 9.72 14.02 1.80
N THR A 110 11.00 13.98 1.41
CA THR A 110 11.56 14.88 0.40
C THR A 110 11.62 14.23 -0.98
N LEU A 111 11.54 15.05 -2.04
CA LEU A 111 11.71 14.57 -3.41
C LEU A 111 13.09 13.94 -3.65
N GLY A 112 14.14 14.49 -3.04
CA GLY A 112 15.50 14.00 -3.20
C GLY A 112 15.65 12.56 -2.70
N THR A 113 15.20 12.31 -1.47
CA THR A 113 15.24 10.96 -0.88
C THR A 113 14.30 10.01 -1.61
N TRP A 114 13.11 10.47 -2.02
CA TRP A 114 12.19 9.67 -2.82
C TRP A 114 12.82 9.22 -4.15
N LYS A 115 13.45 10.13 -4.90
CA LYS A 115 14.12 9.81 -6.17
C LYS A 115 15.29 8.85 -5.94
N ALA A 116 16.09 9.05 -4.89
CA ALA A 116 17.22 8.17 -4.60
C ALA A 116 16.77 6.74 -4.29
N ARG A 117 15.78 6.57 -3.40
CA ARG A 117 15.31 5.27 -2.92
C ARG A 117 14.49 4.53 -3.98
N ASN A 118 13.47 5.17 -4.55
CA ASN A 118 12.65 4.56 -5.59
C ASN A 118 13.44 4.35 -6.89
N GLY A 119 14.36 5.25 -7.23
CA GLY A 119 15.24 5.04 -8.39
C GLY A 119 16.13 3.81 -8.24
N ALA A 120 16.66 3.54 -7.04
CA ALA A 120 17.39 2.32 -6.77
C ALA A 120 16.50 1.06 -6.85
N HIS A 121 15.30 1.13 -6.24
CA HIS A 121 14.32 0.05 -6.29
C HIS A 121 13.90 -0.29 -7.73
N TYR A 122 13.43 0.70 -8.51
CA TYR A 122 12.97 0.46 -9.87
C TYR A 122 14.10 0.02 -10.81
N ARG A 123 15.34 0.48 -10.62
CA ARG A 123 16.50 -0.07 -11.34
C ARG A 123 16.66 -1.57 -11.09
N ALA A 124 16.57 -1.99 -9.82
CA ALA A 124 16.69 -3.39 -9.46
C ALA A 124 15.54 -4.23 -10.03
N VAL A 125 14.30 -3.71 -10.00
CA VAL A 125 13.13 -4.37 -10.62
C VAL A 125 13.32 -4.50 -12.13
N CYS A 126 13.71 -3.41 -12.81
CA CYS A 126 13.97 -3.41 -14.25
C CYS A 126 15.04 -4.42 -14.66
N GLN A 127 16.13 -4.49 -13.89
CA GLN A 127 17.20 -5.47 -14.11
C GLN A 127 16.69 -6.91 -14.00
N LYS A 128 15.87 -7.23 -12.98
CA LYS A 128 15.27 -8.56 -12.79
C LYS A 128 14.34 -8.94 -13.94
N LEU A 129 13.61 -7.96 -14.48
CA LEU A 129 12.67 -8.13 -15.57
C LEU A 129 13.32 -8.10 -16.96
N GLY A 130 14.63 -7.82 -17.05
CA GLY A 130 15.33 -7.71 -18.33
C GLY A 130 14.93 -6.49 -19.16
N VAL A 131 14.43 -5.43 -18.53
CA VAL A 131 14.02 -4.17 -19.18
C VAL A 131 14.94 -3.02 -18.78
N GLU A 132 15.11 -2.04 -19.67
CA GLU A 132 16.18 -1.03 -19.56
C GLU A 132 16.27 -0.09 -18.32
N TRP A 133 15.28 0.39 -17.58
CA TRP A 133 15.42 1.57 -16.69
C TRP A 133 15.88 2.90 -17.34
N HIS A 134 15.03 3.91 -17.24
CA HIS A 134 15.34 5.31 -17.53
C HIS A 134 14.31 6.23 -16.85
N GLU A 135 14.61 7.51 -16.67
CA GLU A 135 13.71 8.44 -15.96
C GLU A 135 12.36 8.68 -16.66
N ARG A 136 12.29 8.40 -17.97
CA ARG A 136 11.03 8.47 -18.73
C ARG A 136 10.10 7.26 -18.53
N ARG A 137 10.47 6.28 -17.70
CA ARG A 137 9.61 5.13 -17.38
C ARG A 137 8.34 5.64 -16.71
N GLU A 138 7.19 5.26 -17.25
CA GLU A 138 5.91 5.57 -16.61
C GLU A 138 5.76 4.75 -15.34
N LEU A 139 5.43 5.42 -14.25
CA LEU A 139 4.95 4.82 -13.02
C LEU A 139 3.43 4.88 -13.00
N VAL A 140 2.82 3.87 -12.41
CA VAL A 140 1.46 3.96 -11.88
C VAL A 140 1.57 4.58 -10.50
N CYS A 141 1.17 5.85 -10.39
CA CYS A 141 1.11 6.60 -9.14
C CYS A 141 -0.30 6.54 -8.58
N GLU A 142 -0.43 6.03 -7.37
CA GLU A 142 -1.70 5.84 -6.68
C GLU A 142 -1.77 6.77 -5.45
N ARG A 143 -2.93 7.38 -5.23
CA ARG A 143 -3.28 8.03 -3.97
C ARG A 143 -4.45 7.31 -3.34
N PHE A 144 -4.44 7.19 -2.03
CA PHE A 144 -5.44 6.44 -1.29
C PHE A 144 -5.73 7.07 0.08
N LYS A 145 -6.81 6.62 0.70
CA LYS A 145 -7.16 6.95 2.09
C LYS A 145 -7.43 5.66 2.87
N VAL A 146 -7.14 5.67 4.16
CA VAL A 146 -7.56 4.59 5.06
C VAL A 146 -9.07 4.68 5.29
N VAL A 147 -9.78 3.56 5.12
CA VAL A 147 -11.22 3.45 5.40
C VAL A 147 -11.52 2.53 6.59
N PHE A 148 -10.54 1.69 6.97
CA PHE A 148 -10.61 0.83 8.14
C PHE A 148 -9.21 0.52 8.64
N SER A 149 -8.99 0.44 9.95
CA SER A 149 -7.70 0.09 10.54
C SER A 149 -7.86 -0.66 11.84
N ASP A 150 -6.84 -1.44 12.20
CA ASP A 150 -6.75 -2.15 13.48
C ASP A 150 -6.67 -1.21 14.68
N ALA A 151 -6.08 -0.02 14.50
CA ALA A 151 -6.02 1.02 15.53
C ALA A 151 -7.40 1.61 15.86
N ALA A 152 -8.20 1.92 14.84
CA ALA A 152 -9.57 2.44 15.03
C ALA A 152 -10.58 1.33 15.35
N HIS A 153 -10.31 0.11 14.90
CA HIS A 153 -11.15 -1.07 15.10
C HIS A 153 -10.29 -2.21 15.65
N PRO A 154 -9.98 -2.19 16.96
CA PRO A 154 -9.21 -3.27 17.57
C PRO A 154 -9.97 -4.59 17.52
N ALA A 155 -9.24 -5.70 17.43
CA ALA A 155 -9.85 -7.01 17.54
C ALA A 155 -10.58 -7.14 18.90
N PRO A 156 -11.73 -7.82 18.97
CA PRO A 156 -12.39 -8.05 20.25
C PRO A 156 -11.43 -8.77 21.20
N SER A 157 -11.26 -8.24 22.41
CA SER A 157 -10.45 -8.86 23.44
C SER A 157 -10.99 -10.27 23.69
N ARG A 158 -10.16 -11.29 23.49
CA ARG A 158 -10.45 -12.63 23.98
C ARG A 158 -10.52 -12.56 25.50
N SER A 159 -11.72 -12.46 26.07
CA SER A 159 -11.92 -12.75 27.48
C SER A 159 -11.44 -14.17 27.72
N MET A 160 -10.32 -14.32 28.42
CA MET A 160 -9.86 -15.61 28.90
C MET A 160 -10.87 -16.08 29.95
N ASN A 161 -11.85 -16.89 29.55
CA ASN A 161 -12.60 -17.72 30.49
C ASN A 161 -11.59 -18.67 31.14
N HIS A 162 -11.14 -18.33 32.35
CA HIS A 162 -10.56 -19.29 33.27
C HIS A 162 -11.73 -20.03 33.89
N GLY A 163 -12.01 -21.22 33.34
CA GLY A 163 -12.87 -22.23 33.96
C GLY A 163 -12.02 -23.40 34.43
#